data_AF-A0A8C4N116-F1
#
_entry.id   AF-A0A8C4N116-F1
#
_cell.length_a   1.000
_cell.length_b   1.000
_cell.length_c   1.000
_cell.angle_alpha   90.00
_cell.angle_beta   90.00
_cell.angle_gamma   90.00
#
_symmetry.space_group_name_H-M   'P 1'
#
loop_
_entity.id
_entity.type
_entity.pdbx_description
1 polymer ?
#
loop_
_entity_poly.entity_id
_entity_poly.type
_entity_poly.pdbx_seq_one_letter_code
_entity_poly.pdbx_strand_id
1 'polypeptide(L)'
;MHPVNINIDPEKKLPRKSLYPLRPEAEVGIAPVVEVLLKQGIIIPIVSQCNTPILPVGKPGKSTWRFIQDLRAVNDTVIPAYPVIANPTTILASIPSTTTYFSVVDLCSAFFSIPIAQEAQFLFAFTYKGRQYTWTVLPQEYRESPTLFSRALKSDLNDIVFPCGTTLIQYVDDLLICSASKDACERDMLTLLGASARKGHKASKAKLQFCQEEVKYLGHILKGDTRLISPERMAAILKLP
;
A
#
# COMPACT_ATOMS: atom_id res chain seq x y z
N MET A 1 -15.16 -2.23 6.34
CA MET A 1 -14.26 -3.31 6.79
C MET A 1 -14.24 -3.34 8.32
N HIS A 2 -14.09 -4.52 8.92
CA HIS A 2 -13.98 -4.65 10.37
C HIS A 2 -12.61 -4.15 10.86
N PRO A 3 -12.53 -3.51 12.05
CA PRO A 3 -11.25 -3.13 12.64
C PRO A 3 -10.33 -4.32 12.85
N VAL A 4 -9.05 -4.17 12.49
CA VAL A 4 -8.04 -5.21 12.68
C VAL A 4 -7.40 -5.08 14.06
N ASN A 5 -7.25 -6.22 14.72
CA ASN A 5 -6.49 -6.33 15.96
C ASN A 5 -4.99 -6.42 15.67
N ILE A 6 -4.18 -5.91 16.59
CA ILE A 6 -2.72 -5.98 16.51
C ILE A 6 -2.22 -6.86 17.65
N ASN A 7 -1.56 -7.96 17.30
CA ASN A 7 -1.02 -8.91 18.28
C ASN A 7 0.34 -8.41 18.75
N ILE A 8 0.38 -7.90 19.98
CA ILE A 8 1.62 -7.46 20.64
C ILE A 8 2.27 -8.67 21.29
N ASP A 9 3.59 -8.82 21.11
CA ASP A 9 4.38 -9.81 21.83
C ASP A 9 4.51 -9.37 23.30
N PRO A 10 3.99 -10.16 24.27
CA PRO A 10 3.99 -9.77 25.68
C PRO A 10 5.39 -9.67 26.29
N GLU A 11 6.40 -10.28 25.67
CA GLU A 11 7.79 -10.21 26.14
C GLU A 11 8.53 -8.97 25.64
N LYS A 12 7.96 -8.25 24.64
CA LYS A 12 8.59 -7.08 24.03
C LYS A 12 8.21 -5.81 24.78
N LYS A 13 9.20 -4.91 24.90
CA LYS A 13 8.97 -3.57 25.46
C LYS A 13 8.23 -2.70 24.47
N LEU A 14 7.22 -1.98 24.95
CA LEU A 14 6.50 -1.00 24.17
C LEU A 14 7.42 0.13 23.65
N PRO A 15 7.18 0.63 22.43
CA PRO A 15 8.04 1.61 21.79
C PRO A 15 7.95 2.97 22.49
N ARG A 16 9.07 3.43 23.06
CA ARG A 16 9.23 4.78 23.64
C ARG A 16 10.47 5.43 23.05
N LYS A 17 10.33 5.95 21.82
CA LYS A 17 11.42 6.57 21.07
C LYS A 17 11.29 8.09 21.13
N SER A 18 12.43 8.75 21.36
CA SER A 18 12.56 10.19 21.30
C SER A 18 12.28 10.72 19.89
N LEU A 19 11.81 11.96 19.80
CA LEU A 19 11.56 12.63 18.53
C LEU A 19 12.88 12.98 17.84
N TYR A 20 12.88 12.88 16.52
CA TYR A 20 13.95 13.47 15.73
C TYR A 20 13.73 14.98 15.63
N PRO A 21 14.79 15.80 15.79
CA PRO A 21 14.71 17.21 15.45
C PRO A 21 14.29 17.37 14.00
N LEU A 22 13.17 18.06 13.78
CA LEU A 22 12.69 18.36 12.44
C LEU A 22 13.32 19.66 11.96
N ARG A 23 13.81 19.67 10.72
CA ARG A 23 14.23 20.90 10.07
C ARG A 23 13.00 21.80 9.82
N PRO A 24 13.12 23.14 9.93
CA PRO A 24 11.98 24.04 9.71
C PRO A 24 11.26 23.81 8.38
N GLU A 25 12.02 23.59 7.30
CA GLU A 25 11.46 23.36 5.96
C GLU A 25 10.68 22.05 5.89
N ALA A 26 11.16 21.02 6.59
CA ALA A 26 10.49 19.73 6.68
C ALA A 26 9.18 19.84 7.46
N GLU A 27 9.18 20.57 8.57
CA GLU A 27 7.99 20.80 9.39
C GLU A 27 6.91 21.58 8.63
N VAL A 28 7.27 22.66 7.93
CA VAL A 28 6.38 23.41 7.03
C VAL A 28 5.88 22.49 5.91
N GLY A 29 6.76 21.68 5.35
CA GLY A 29 6.47 20.77 4.25
C GLY A 29 5.41 19.71 4.56
N ILE A 30 5.40 19.17 5.78
CA ILE A 30 4.42 18.15 6.20
C ILE A 30 3.17 18.71 6.87
N ALA A 31 3.13 20.00 7.24
CA ALA A 31 1.97 20.58 7.91
C ALA A 31 0.65 20.37 7.12
N PRO A 32 0.59 20.63 5.78
CA PRO A 32 -0.63 20.37 5.01
C PRO A 32 -1.02 18.89 4.98
N VAL A 33 -0.04 17.97 5.03
CA VAL A 33 -0.30 16.53 5.07
C VAL A 33 -0.96 16.16 6.39
N VAL A 34 -0.40 16.62 7.52
CA VAL A 34 -0.95 16.38 8.86
C VAL A 34 -2.37 16.95 8.99
N GLU A 35 -2.62 18.15 8.48
CA GLU A 35 -3.95 18.77 8.48
C GLU A 35 -4.99 17.95 7.71
N VAL A 36 -4.63 17.44 6.53
CA VAL A 36 -5.50 16.58 5.72
C VAL A 36 -5.79 15.27 6.46
N LEU A 37 -4.78 14.64 7.05
CA LEU A 37 -4.95 13.39 7.80
C LEU A 37 -5.85 13.57 9.02
N LEU A 38 -5.71 14.69 9.74
CA LEU A 38 -6.59 15.05 10.86
C LEU A 38 -8.02 15.30 10.41
N LYS A 39 -8.20 16.10 9.36
CA LYS A 39 -9.54 16.44 8.82
C LYS A 39 -10.29 15.20 8.34
N GLN A 40 -9.56 14.20 7.83
CA GLN A 40 -10.11 12.93 7.38
C GLN A 40 -10.31 11.91 8.52
N GLY A 41 -9.88 12.23 9.75
CA GLY A 41 -9.92 11.31 10.88
C GLY A 41 -8.99 10.11 10.74
N ILE A 42 -8.03 10.15 9.81
CA ILE A 42 -7.01 9.11 9.61
C ILE A 42 -6.02 9.10 10.77
N ILE A 43 -5.72 10.28 11.30
CA ILE A 43 -5.04 10.44 12.58
C ILE A 43 -5.91 11.23 13.54
N ILE A 44 -5.77 10.93 14.83
CA ILE A 44 -6.50 11.59 15.92
C ILE A 44 -5.56 11.92 17.08
N PRO A 45 -5.85 12.95 17.89
CA PRO A 45 -5.15 13.17 19.16
C PRO A 45 -5.29 11.97 20.10
N ILE A 46 -4.24 11.64 20.84
CA ILE A 46 -4.26 10.58 21.85
C ILE A 46 -3.33 10.93 23.01
N VAL A 47 -3.53 10.29 24.16
CA VAL A 47 -2.53 10.20 25.22
C VAL A 47 -2.04 8.75 25.26
N SER A 48 -0.79 8.51 24.87
CA SER A 48 -0.25 7.16 24.75
C SER A 48 1.04 6.99 25.54
N GLN A 49 1.21 5.81 26.13
CA GLN A 49 2.46 5.35 26.72
C GLN A 49 3.54 4.99 25.67
N CYS A 50 3.16 4.94 24.40
CA CYS A 50 4.05 4.70 23.27
C CYS A 50 4.35 6.01 22.53
N ASN A 51 5.50 6.06 21.88
CA ASN A 51 5.81 7.12 20.92
C ASN A 51 6.88 6.66 19.94
N THR A 52 6.70 6.92 18.66
CA THR A 52 7.76 6.80 17.64
C THR A 52 7.93 8.10 16.85
N PRO A 53 9.15 8.38 16.36
CA PRO A 53 9.44 9.63 15.66
C PRO A 53 8.85 9.63 14.24
N ILE A 54 8.66 10.83 13.70
CA ILE A 54 8.33 11.04 12.30
C ILE A 54 9.57 11.50 11.53
N LEU A 55 9.63 11.14 10.25
CA LEU A 55 10.77 11.39 9.36
C LEU A 55 10.26 11.97 8.03
N PRO A 56 10.00 13.27 7.95
CA PRO A 56 9.60 13.92 6.71
C PRO A 56 10.64 13.76 5.60
N VAL A 57 10.21 13.31 4.41
CA VAL A 57 11.09 13.16 3.25
C VAL A 57 10.54 13.95 2.06
N GLY A 58 11.35 14.86 1.51
CA GLY A 58 11.02 15.57 0.28
C GLY A 58 10.97 14.61 -0.92
N LYS A 59 9.96 14.74 -1.79
CA LYS A 59 9.93 13.95 -3.03
C LYS A 59 10.96 14.54 -4.02
N PRO A 60 11.87 13.74 -4.60
CA PRO A 60 12.85 14.23 -5.57
C PRO A 60 12.19 14.98 -6.72
N GLY A 61 12.69 16.17 -7.04
CA GLY A 61 12.18 17.01 -8.13
C GLY A 61 10.77 17.59 -7.92
N LYS A 62 10.20 17.51 -6.71
CA LYS A 62 8.87 18.05 -6.39
C LYS A 62 8.92 18.86 -5.09
N SER A 63 8.07 19.88 -4.98
CA SER A 63 7.87 20.65 -3.74
C SER A 63 7.02 19.93 -2.67
N THR A 64 6.64 18.69 -2.93
CA THR A 64 5.78 17.90 -2.04
C THR A 64 6.58 17.02 -1.08
N TRP A 65 6.08 16.88 0.14
CA TRP A 65 6.70 16.06 1.19
C TRP A 65 5.95 14.75 1.42
N ARG A 66 6.66 13.75 1.94
CA ARG A 66 6.10 12.51 2.49
C ARG A 66 6.15 12.59 4.01
N PHE A 67 5.00 12.35 4.64
CA PHE A 67 4.94 12.02 6.04
C PHE A 67 5.30 10.54 6.18
N ILE A 68 6.30 10.23 7.00
CA ILE A 68 6.73 8.86 7.30
C ILE A 68 6.84 8.77 8.82
N GLN A 69 6.26 7.76 9.43
CA GLN A 69 6.52 7.43 10.83
C GLN A 69 7.51 6.28 10.89
N ASP A 70 8.55 6.41 11.72
CA ASP A 70 9.51 5.33 11.90
C ASP A 70 8.91 4.24 12.81
N LEU A 71 8.24 3.29 12.18
CA LEU A 71 7.56 2.19 12.85
C LEU A 71 8.47 0.98 13.11
N ARG A 72 9.80 1.07 12.96
CA ARG A 72 10.71 -0.06 13.21
C ARG A 72 10.53 -0.65 14.62
N ALA A 73 10.48 0.22 15.64
CA ALA A 73 10.28 -0.22 17.02
C ALA A 73 8.89 -0.85 17.27
N VAL A 74 7.87 -0.39 16.54
CA VAL A 74 6.53 -1.00 16.58
C VAL A 74 6.56 -2.37 15.92
N ASN A 75 7.19 -2.47 14.75
CA ASN A 75 7.33 -3.71 13.98
C ASN A 75 8.10 -4.79 14.75
N ASP A 76 9.04 -4.42 15.61
CA ASP A 76 9.79 -5.35 16.48
C ASP A 76 8.99 -5.83 17.70
N THR A 77 7.87 -5.17 18.01
CA THR A 77 7.02 -5.42 19.19
C THR A 77 5.80 -6.28 18.85
N VAL A 78 5.44 -6.39 17.57
CA VAL A 78 4.27 -7.18 17.14
C VAL A 78 4.68 -8.59 16.75
N ILE A 79 3.77 -9.54 16.97
CA ILE A 79 3.92 -10.91 16.47
C ILE A 79 3.60 -10.87 14.95
N PRO A 80 4.57 -11.21 14.08
CA PRO A 80 4.33 -11.18 12.64
C PRO A 80 3.29 -12.25 12.26
N ALA A 81 2.35 -11.90 11.38
CA ALA A 81 1.45 -12.89 10.81
C ALA A 81 2.18 -13.68 9.72
N TYR A 82 1.67 -14.88 9.42
CA TYR A 82 2.18 -15.63 8.28
C TYR A 82 1.90 -14.84 6.99
N PRO A 83 2.92 -14.61 6.14
CA PRO A 83 2.73 -13.84 4.91
C PRO A 83 1.84 -14.60 3.94
N VAL A 84 0.67 -14.04 3.62
CA VAL A 84 -0.27 -14.61 2.65
C VAL A 84 0.11 -14.20 1.21
N ILE A 85 1.03 -13.25 1.06
CA ILE A 85 1.43 -12.69 -0.23
C ILE A 85 2.50 -13.60 -0.84
N ALA A 86 2.20 -14.18 -2.01
CA ALA A 86 3.19 -14.91 -2.78
C ALA A 86 4.32 -13.97 -3.23
N ASN A 87 5.54 -14.50 -3.37
CA ASN A 87 6.65 -13.69 -3.86
C ASN A 87 6.38 -13.21 -5.31
N PRO A 88 6.96 -12.06 -5.73
CA PRO A 88 6.73 -11.52 -7.07
C PRO A 88 7.03 -12.50 -8.21
N THR A 89 8.05 -13.34 -8.08
CA THR A 89 8.42 -14.33 -9.10
C THR A 89 7.32 -15.38 -9.31
N THR A 90 6.75 -15.90 -8.22
CA THR A 90 5.62 -16.85 -8.25
C THR A 90 4.37 -16.20 -8.85
N ILE A 91 4.12 -14.94 -8.52
CA ILE A 91 2.98 -14.18 -9.07
C ILE A 91 3.15 -13.98 -10.57
N LEU A 92 4.32 -13.56 -11.02
CA LEU A 92 4.61 -13.40 -12.44
C LEU A 92 4.50 -14.74 -13.17
N ALA A 93 4.95 -15.84 -12.57
CA ALA A 93 4.80 -17.19 -13.13
C ALA A 93 3.34 -17.59 -13.39
N SER A 94 2.38 -17.04 -12.64
CA SER A 94 0.95 -17.32 -12.83
C SER A 94 0.31 -16.64 -14.03
N ILE A 95 1.01 -15.73 -14.73
CA ILE A 95 0.50 -15.09 -15.95
C ILE A 95 0.31 -16.16 -17.04
N PRO A 96 -0.92 -16.31 -17.59
CA PRO A 96 -1.19 -17.27 -18.66
C PRO A 96 -0.36 -16.98 -19.91
N SER A 97 0.18 -18.01 -20.56
CA SER A 97 0.95 -17.86 -21.81
C SER A 97 0.12 -17.35 -22.99
N THR A 98 -1.21 -17.48 -22.91
CA THR A 98 -2.16 -16.95 -23.91
C THR A 98 -2.42 -15.45 -23.77
N THR A 99 -1.81 -14.79 -22.77
CA THR A 99 -2.03 -13.37 -22.53
C THR A 99 -1.39 -12.51 -23.62
N THR A 100 -2.20 -11.67 -24.25
CA THR A 100 -1.75 -10.70 -25.27
C THR A 100 -2.00 -9.26 -24.82
N TYR A 101 -3.07 -9.03 -24.05
CA TYR A 101 -3.44 -7.72 -23.54
C TYR A 101 -3.46 -7.70 -22.02
N PHE A 102 -2.94 -6.62 -21.46
CA PHE A 102 -2.81 -6.40 -20.03
C PHE A 102 -3.50 -5.10 -19.62
N SER A 103 -4.07 -5.08 -18.42
CA SER A 103 -4.41 -3.83 -17.73
C SER A 103 -3.84 -3.84 -16.33
N VAL A 104 -3.14 -2.76 -15.94
CA VAL A 104 -2.57 -2.59 -14.59
C VAL A 104 -3.28 -1.46 -13.88
N VAL A 105 -3.75 -1.70 -12.66
CA VAL A 105 -4.28 -0.67 -11.78
C VAL A 105 -3.64 -0.74 -10.40
N ASP A 106 -3.27 0.44 -9.89
CA ASP A 106 -2.74 0.67 -8.55
C ASP A 106 -3.84 1.31 -7.70
N LEU A 107 -4.15 0.70 -6.55
CA LEU A 107 -5.13 1.24 -5.61
C LEU A 107 -4.50 2.33 -4.73
N CYS A 108 -5.11 3.52 -4.74
CA CYS A 108 -4.66 4.67 -3.96
C CYS A 108 -4.94 4.51 -2.47
N SER A 109 -3.93 4.80 -1.64
CA SER A 109 -4.08 4.89 -0.18
C SER A 109 -4.76 3.65 0.42
N ALA A 110 -4.49 2.49 -0.18
CA ALA A 110 -5.08 1.20 0.12
C ALA A 110 -5.16 0.90 1.64
N PHE A 111 -4.06 1.11 2.36
CA PHE A 111 -3.97 0.81 3.79
C PHE A 111 -4.91 1.68 4.65
N PHE A 112 -5.20 2.91 4.23
CA PHE A 112 -6.10 3.81 4.96
C PHE A 112 -7.57 3.38 4.88
N SER A 113 -7.91 2.35 4.09
CA SER A 113 -9.25 1.76 4.08
C SER A 113 -9.49 0.75 5.22
N ILE A 114 -8.43 0.34 5.92
CA ILE A 114 -8.51 -0.68 6.97
C ILE A 114 -8.42 -0.03 8.35
N PRO A 115 -9.52 -0.01 9.13
CA PRO A 115 -9.51 0.54 10.48
C PRO A 115 -8.70 -0.33 11.44
N ILE A 116 -8.05 0.30 12.41
CA ILE A 116 -7.36 -0.35 13.53
C ILE A 116 -8.31 -0.38 14.72
N ALA A 117 -8.38 -1.51 15.43
CA ALA A 117 -9.13 -1.64 16.67
C ALA A 117 -8.68 -0.57 17.69
N GLN A 118 -9.62 0.07 18.37
CA GLN A 118 -9.36 1.23 19.23
C GLN A 118 -8.31 0.94 20.30
N GLU A 119 -8.31 -0.29 20.82
CA GLU A 119 -7.41 -0.80 21.84
C GLU A 119 -5.97 -0.95 21.35
N ALA A 120 -5.74 -1.03 20.04
CA ALA A 120 -4.41 -1.12 19.44
C ALA A 120 -3.87 0.22 18.94
N GLN A 121 -4.71 1.25 18.82
CA GLN A 121 -4.30 2.54 18.25
C GLN A 121 -3.19 3.21 19.06
N PHE A 122 -3.12 3.03 20.39
CA PHE A 122 -2.07 3.64 21.21
C PHE A 122 -0.65 3.26 20.76
N LEU A 123 -0.47 2.08 20.14
CA LEU A 123 0.82 1.55 19.73
C LEU A 123 1.49 2.41 18.65
N PHE A 124 0.70 3.03 17.78
CA PHE A 124 1.19 3.82 16.64
C PHE A 124 1.30 5.31 16.95
N ALA A 125 1.35 5.68 18.23
CA ALA A 125 1.43 7.09 18.60
C ALA A 125 2.74 7.75 18.15
N PHE A 126 2.65 9.00 17.69
CA PHE A 126 3.77 9.88 17.38
C PHE A 126 3.49 11.29 17.94
N THR A 127 4.52 12.10 18.09
CA THR A 127 4.36 13.49 18.53
C THR A 127 4.68 14.44 17.38
N TYR A 128 3.84 15.45 17.20
CA TYR A 128 4.03 16.57 16.28
C TYR A 128 3.65 17.86 16.98
N LYS A 129 4.51 18.89 16.91
CA LYS A 129 4.30 20.20 17.57
C LYS A 129 3.86 20.11 19.05
N GLY A 130 4.51 19.21 19.79
CA GLY A 130 4.26 19.02 21.23
C GLY A 130 2.95 18.29 21.58
N ARG A 131 2.22 17.75 20.59
CA ARG A 131 1.00 16.97 20.81
C ARG A 131 1.12 15.57 20.24
N GLN A 132 0.59 14.58 20.96
CA GLN A 132 0.53 13.21 20.51
C GLN A 132 -0.67 12.96 19.61
N TYR A 133 -0.43 12.19 18.55
CA TYR A 133 -1.41 11.72 17.60
C TYR A 133 -1.21 10.23 17.37
N THR A 134 -2.25 9.54 16.92
CA THR A 134 -2.15 8.16 16.45
C THR A 134 -3.02 7.92 15.23
N TRP A 135 -2.84 6.78 14.58
CA TRP A 135 -3.61 6.33 13.44
C TRP A 135 -4.88 5.59 13.86
N THR A 136 -5.98 5.87 13.14
CA THR A 136 -7.25 5.13 13.25
C THR A 136 -7.34 4.00 12.22
N VAL A 137 -6.44 4.00 11.23
CA VAL A 137 -6.36 3.07 10.10
C VAL A 137 -4.92 2.61 9.91
N LEU A 138 -4.69 1.54 9.15
CA LEU A 138 -3.35 0.97 8.98
C LEU A 138 -2.33 2.00 8.43
N PRO A 139 -1.24 2.30 9.17
CA PRO A 139 -0.17 3.16 8.67
C PRO A 139 0.68 2.44 7.61
N GLN A 140 1.32 3.20 6.73
CA GLN A 140 2.01 2.64 5.56
C GLN A 140 3.28 1.86 5.95
N GLU A 141 3.93 2.26 7.02
CA GLU A 141 5.23 1.75 7.48
C GLU A 141 5.10 0.57 8.45
N TYR A 142 3.86 0.17 8.75
CA TYR A 142 3.59 -0.99 9.59
C TYR A 142 3.76 -2.27 8.77
N ARG A 143 4.56 -3.20 9.31
CA ARG A 143 5.01 -4.40 8.61
C ARG A 143 3.86 -5.29 8.12
N GLU A 144 2.76 -5.37 8.87
CA GLU A 144 1.63 -6.23 8.50
C GLU A 144 0.60 -5.52 7.61
N SER A 145 0.75 -4.22 7.35
CA SER A 145 -0.18 -3.47 6.49
C SER A 145 -0.38 -4.10 5.11
N PRO A 146 0.69 -4.53 4.39
CA PRO A 146 0.54 -5.22 3.12
C PRO A 146 -0.25 -6.53 3.24
N THR A 147 0.05 -7.36 4.25
CA THR A 147 -0.59 -8.66 4.45
C THR A 147 -2.07 -8.51 4.77
N LEU A 148 -2.39 -7.62 5.73
CA LEU A 148 -3.76 -7.34 6.15
C LEU A 148 -4.58 -6.77 4.99
N PHE A 149 -4.01 -5.84 4.23
CA PHE A 149 -4.66 -5.29 3.05
C PHE A 149 -4.85 -6.30 1.93
N SER A 150 -3.82 -7.08 1.62
CA SER A 150 -3.93 -8.13 0.59
C SER A 150 -5.05 -9.12 0.89
N ARG A 151 -5.19 -9.52 2.16
CA ARG A 151 -6.25 -10.43 2.60
C ARG A 151 -7.64 -9.80 2.47
N ALA A 152 -7.79 -8.55 2.93
CA ALA A 152 -9.05 -7.82 2.83
C ALA A 152 -9.45 -7.60 1.36
N LEU A 153 -8.52 -7.14 0.53
CA LEU A 153 -8.75 -6.93 -0.89
C LEU A 153 -9.07 -8.25 -1.60
N LYS A 154 -8.38 -9.35 -1.29
CA LYS A 154 -8.68 -10.66 -1.89
C LYS A 154 -10.11 -11.09 -1.59
N SER A 155 -10.58 -10.89 -0.35
CA SER A 155 -11.97 -11.15 0.02
C SER A 155 -12.95 -10.24 -0.74
N ASP A 156 -12.59 -8.97 -0.95
CA ASP A 156 -13.38 -8.00 -1.70
C ASP A 156 -13.38 -8.23 -3.21
N LEU A 157 -12.42 -8.96 -3.76
CA LEU A 157 -12.38 -9.25 -5.21
C LEU A 157 -12.95 -10.64 -5.54
N ASN A 158 -13.20 -11.49 -4.54
CA ASN A 158 -13.57 -12.90 -4.73
C ASN A 158 -14.97 -13.13 -5.34
N ASP A 159 -15.87 -12.15 -5.21
CA ASP A 159 -17.24 -12.17 -5.76
C ASP A 159 -17.34 -11.50 -7.14
N ILE A 160 -16.23 -10.99 -7.69
CA ILE A 160 -16.23 -10.37 -9.01
C ILE A 160 -16.28 -11.47 -10.07
N VAL A 161 -17.36 -11.46 -10.85
CA VAL A 161 -17.50 -12.31 -12.02
C VAL A 161 -17.05 -11.54 -13.25
N PHE A 162 -15.99 -12.03 -13.88
CA PHE A 162 -15.47 -11.47 -15.12
C PHE A 162 -16.26 -11.99 -16.33
N PRO A 163 -16.99 -11.14 -17.07
CA PRO A 163 -17.83 -11.60 -18.17
C PRO A 163 -17.05 -12.28 -19.29
N CYS A 164 -15.76 -11.94 -19.48
CA CYS A 164 -14.92 -12.55 -20.50
C CYS A 164 -13.97 -13.63 -19.93
N GLY A 165 -14.04 -13.91 -18.62
CA GLY A 165 -13.22 -14.93 -17.97
C GLY A 165 -11.73 -14.61 -17.93
N THR A 166 -11.34 -13.33 -17.94
CA THR A 166 -9.92 -12.94 -17.84
C THR A 166 -9.32 -13.35 -16.49
N THR A 167 -7.99 -13.49 -16.46
CA THR A 167 -7.27 -13.81 -15.23
C THR A 167 -6.93 -12.52 -14.50
N LEU A 168 -7.37 -12.40 -13.25
CA LEU A 168 -6.95 -11.34 -12.32
C LEU A 168 -5.78 -11.84 -11.47
N ILE A 169 -4.70 -11.09 -11.49
CA ILE A 169 -3.53 -11.29 -10.63
C ILE A 169 -3.46 -10.12 -9.65
N GLN A 170 -3.31 -10.43 -8.36
CA GLN A 170 -3.22 -9.45 -7.29
C GLN A 170 -1.84 -9.50 -6.62
N TYR A 171 -1.23 -8.34 -6.41
CA TYR A 171 -0.10 -8.14 -5.52
C TYR A 171 -0.31 -6.91 -4.65
N VAL A 172 -0.72 -7.13 -3.39
CA VAL A 172 -1.05 -6.04 -2.46
C VAL A 172 -2.10 -5.10 -3.06
N ASP A 173 -1.72 -3.88 -3.46
CA ASP A 173 -2.51 -2.82 -4.07
C ASP A 173 -2.38 -2.73 -5.59
N ASP A 174 -1.44 -3.48 -6.19
CA ASP A 174 -1.26 -3.62 -7.63
C ASP A 174 -2.11 -4.79 -8.16
N LEU A 175 -3.00 -4.50 -9.11
CA LEU A 175 -3.85 -5.47 -9.79
C LEU A 175 -3.51 -5.53 -11.29
N LEU A 176 -3.49 -6.74 -11.83
CA LEU A 176 -3.21 -7.02 -13.23
C LEU A 176 -4.32 -7.90 -13.82
N ILE A 177 -4.98 -7.39 -14.87
CA ILE A 177 -5.86 -8.19 -15.73
C ILE A 177 -5.04 -8.73 -16.91
N CYS A 178 -5.10 -10.04 -17.12
CA CYS A 178 -4.48 -10.76 -18.23
C CYS A 178 -5.56 -11.31 -19.18
N SER A 179 -5.50 -10.91 -20.45
CA SER A 179 -6.49 -11.27 -21.47
C SER A 179 -5.83 -11.69 -22.79
N ALA A 180 -6.49 -12.58 -23.54
CA ALA A 180 -6.10 -12.94 -24.90
C ALA A 180 -6.61 -11.94 -25.96
N SER A 181 -7.63 -11.12 -25.65
CA SER A 181 -8.16 -10.12 -26.58
C SER A 181 -8.33 -8.75 -25.94
N LYS A 182 -8.23 -7.71 -26.78
CA LYS A 182 -8.40 -6.32 -26.38
C LYS A 182 -9.78 -6.09 -25.77
N ASP A 183 -10.83 -6.49 -26.48
CA ASP A 183 -12.23 -6.32 -26.04
C ASP A 183 -12.55 -7.03 -24.72
N ALA A 184 -11.93 -8.19 -24.46
CA ALA A 184 -12.09 -8.88 -23.19
C ALA A 184 -11.35 -8.14 -22.05
N CYS A 185 -10.15 -7.63 -22.34
CA CYS A 185 -9.36 -6.87 -21.37
C CYS A 185 -10.09 -5.58 -20.94
N GLU A 186 -10.62 -4.82 -21.90
CA GLU A 186 -11.36 -3.58 -21.63
C GLU A 186 -12.62 -3.83 -20.78
N ARG A 187 -13.44 -4.81 -21.17
CA ARG A 187 -14.70 -5.11 -20.47
C ARG A 187 -14.47 -5.61 -19.05
N ASP A 188 -13.53 -6.52 -18.86
CA ASP A 188 -13.25 -7.08 -17.54
C ASP A 188 -12.53 -6.06 -16.64
N MET A 189 -11.68 -5.19 -17.22
CA MET A 189 -11.06 -4.09 -16.48
C MET A 189 -12.10 -3.04 -16.02
N LEU A 190 -13.07 -2.69 -16.86
CA LEU A 190 -14.18 -1.82 -16.46
C LEU A 190 -15.04 -2.47 -15.37
N THR A 191 -15.25 -3.79 -15.46
CA THR A 191 -15.95 -4.57 -14.42
C THR A 191 -15.22 -4.51 -13.09
N LEU A 192 -13.89 -4.72 -13.11
CA LEU A 192 -13.02 -4.60 -11.93
C LEU A 192 -13.12 -3.19 -11.33
N LEU A 193 -12.88 -2.14 -12.12
CA LEU A 193 -12.93 -0.75 -11.65
C LEU A 193 -14.29 -0.39 -11.04
N GLY A 194 -15.38 -0.81 -11.69
CA GLY A 194 -16.74 -0.59 -11.20
C GLY A 194 -17.01 -1.32 -9.87
N ALA A 195 -16.56 -2.56 -9.75
CA ALA A 195 -16.69 -3.34 -8.51
C ALA A 195 -15.84 -2.74 -7.38
N SER A 196 -14.58 -2.40 -7.66
CA SER A 196 -13.68 -1.73 -6.73
C SER A 196 -14.28 -0.42 -6.21
N ALA A 197 -14.84 0.41 -7.11
CA ALA A 197 -15.47 1.68 -6.73
C ALA A 197 -16.69 1.48 -5.81
N ARG A 198 -17.55 0.49 -6.09
CA ARG A 198 -18.69 0.16 -5.22
C ARG A 198 -18.26 -0.28 -3.81
N LYS A 199 -17.09 -0.90 -3.70
CA LYS A 199 -16.49 -1.30 -2.42
C LYS A 199 -15.67 -0.20 -1.75
N GLY A 200 -15.64 1.01 -2.34
CA GLY A 200 -14.96 2.18 -1.78
C GLY A 200 -13.46 2.25 -2.10
N HIS A 201 -12.94 1.34 -2.90
CA HIS A 201 -11.55 1.39 -3.37
C HIS A 201 -11.38 2.49 -4.42
N LYS A 202 -10.23 3.17 -4.37
CA LYS A 202 -9.88 4.24 -5.32
C LYS A 202 -8.70 3.80 -6.16
N ALA A 203 -8.78 4.02 -7.47
CA ALA A 203 -7.71 3.68 -8.41
C ALA A 203 -6.91 4.92 -8.83
N SER A 204 -5.60 4.74 -9.02
CA SER A 204 -4.73 5.80 -9.54
C SER A 204 -4.87 5.94 -11.05
N LYS A 205 -5.61 6.96 -11.50
CA LYS A 205 -5.74 7.27 -12.94
C LYS A 205 -4.37 7.51 -13.60
N ALA A 206 -3.44 8.14 -12.89
CA ALA A 206 -2.12 8.48 -13.41
C ALA A 206 -1.20 7.26 -13.60
N LYS A 207 -1.43 6.17 -12.86
CA LYS A 207 -0.66 4.92 -12.95
C LYS A 207 -1.38 3.83 -13.75
N LEU A 208 -2.64 4.06 -14.13
CA LEU A 208 -3.44 3.11 -14.90
C LEU A 208 -2.79 2.85 -16.26
N GLN A 209 -2.50 1.58 -16.53
CA GLN A 209 -2.10 1.11 -17.86
C GLN A 209 -3.30 0.34 -18.41
N PHE A 210 -4.09 0.98 -19.27
CA PHE A 210 -5.37 0.44 -19.72
C PHE A 210 -5.24 -0.29 -21.06
N CYS A 211 -5.50 -1.60 -21.04
CA CYS A 211 -5.59 -2.48 -22.19
C CYS A 211 -4.44 -2.33 -23.20
N GLN A 212 -3.21 -2.60 -22.75
CA GLN A 212 -1.98 -2.48 -23.53
C GLN A 212 -1.36 -3.86 -23.77
N GLU A 213 -0.65 -4.01 -24.89
CA GLU A 213 0.11 -5.25 -25.19
C GLU A 213 1.43 -5.32 -24.41
N GLU A 214 1.91 -4.18 -23.93
CA GLU A 214 3.13 -4.05 -23.14
C GLU A 214 2.85 -3.21 -21.90
N VAL A 215 3.15 -3.74 -20.71
CA VAL A 215 2.93 -3.03 -19.42
C VAL A 215 4.10 -3.20 -18.46
N LYS A 216 4.28 -2.24 -17.56
CA LYS A 216 5.17 -2.35 -16.41
C LYS A 216 4.41 -2.88 -15.20
N TYR A 217 4.87 -3.98 -14.61
CA TYR A 217 4.26 -4.59 -13.43
C TYR A 217 5.34 -5.21 -12.52
N LEU A 218 5.33 -4.87 -11.22
CA LEU A 218 6.28 -5.37 -10.21
C LEU A 218 7.77 -5.24 -10.59
N GLY A 219 8.11 -4.17 -11.32
CA GLY A 219 9.47 -3.92 -11.79
C GLY A 219 9.89 -4.76 -13.01
N HIS A 220 8.94 -5.36 -13.72
CA HIS A 220 9.13 -6.05 -14.98
C HIS A 220 8.36 -5.37 -16.11
N ILE A 221 8.83 -5.51 -17.34
CA ILE A 221 8.09 -5.22 -18.57
C ILE A 221 7.50 -6.54 -19.06
N LEU A 222 6.18 -6.57 -19.22
CA LEU A 222 5.41 -7.73 -19.69
C LEU A 222 4.97 -7.46 -21.13
N LYS A 223 5.19 -8.41 -22.04
CA LYS A 223 4.71 -8.33 -23.42
C LYS A 223 4.52 -9.73 -24.01
N GLY A 224 3.29 -10.12 -24.31
CA GLY A 224 2.97 -11.50 -24.67
C GLY A 224 3.44 -12.48 -23.58
N ASP A 225 4.24 -13.48 -23.99
CA ASP A 225 4.88 -14.45 -23.09
C ASP A 225 6.22 -13.97 -22.50
N THR A 226 6.72 -12.81 -22.94
CA THR A 226 8.03 -12.29 -22.53
C THR A 226 7.96 -11.48 -21.24
N ARG A 227 9.00 -11.62 -20.42
CA ARG A 227 9.15 -10.90 -19.14
C ARG A 227 10.56 -10.37 -19.03
N LEU A 228 10.71 -9.05 -19.13
CA LEU A 228 12.00 -8.38 -19.03
C LEU A 228 12.10 -7.64 -17.70
N ILE A 229 13.30 -7.54 -17.13
CA ILE A 229 13.52 -6.69 -15.96
C ILE A 229 13.46 -5.23 -16.44
N SER A 230 12.70 -4.40 -15.74
CA SER A 230 12.59 -2.99 -16.11
C SER A 230 13.96 -2.27 -15.98
N PRO A 231 14.29 -1.35 -16.89
CA PRO A 231 15.51 -0.55 -16.80
C PRO A 231 15.63 0.20 -15.47
N GLU A 232 14.52 0.63 -14.89
CA GLU A 232 14.49 1.31 -13.60
C GLU A 232 14.92 0.39 -12.45
N ARG A 233 14.46 -0.87 -12.46
CA ARG A 233 14.88 -1.87 -11.48
C ARG A 233 16.35 -2.25 -11.65
N MET A 234 16.82 -2.39 -12.89
CA MET A 234 18.25 -2.61 -13.16
C MET A 234 19.08 -1.44 -12.65
N ALA A 235 18.69 -0.20 -12.95
CA ALA A 235 19.40 0.98 -12.50
C ALA A 235 19.41 1.10 -10.97
N ALA A 236 18.34 0.69 -10.29
CA ALA A 236 18.31 0.67 -8.83
C ALA A 236 19.31 -0.34 -8.25
N ILE A 237 19.43 -1.53 -8.85
CA ILE A 237 20.40 -2.56 -8.41
C ILE A 237 21.84 -2.12 -8.71
N LEU A 238 22.10 -1.59 -9.90
CA LEU A 238 23.44 -1.13 -10.31
C LEU A 238 23.94 0.09 -9.51
N LYS A 239 23.04 0.80 -8.82
CA LYS A 239 23.36 1.93 -7.93
C LYS A 239 23.50 1.52 -6.47
N LEU A 240 23.33 0.24 -6.13
CA LEU A 240 23.64 -0.24 -4.79
C LEU A 240 25.16 -0.19 -4.61
N PRO A 241 25.65 0.45 -3.53
CA PRO A 241 27.08 0.52 -3.23
C PRO A 241 27.68 -0.86 -2.88
#